data_AF-A0A7J0G5N3-F1
#
_entry.id   AF-A0A7J0G5N3-F1
#
_cell.length_a   1.000
_cell.length_b   1.000
_cell.length_c   1.000
_cell.angle_alpha   90.00
_cell.angle_beta   90.00
_cell.angle_gamma   90.00
#
_symmetry.space_group_name_H-M   'P 1'
#
loop_
_entity.id
_entity.type
_entity.pdbx_description
1 polymer ?
#
loop_
_entity_poly.entity_id
_entity_poly.type
_entity_poly.pdbx_seq_one_letter_code
_entity_poly.pdbx_strand_id
1 'polypeptide(L)' 'MAQLICGGCRTLLMYARGATSVRCSCCQTVNLAPASNHQLAHINCGNCRTTLMYPYGAPSVKCAICHYITNVNVSNREIL' A
#
# COMPACT_ATOMS: atom_id res chain seq x y z
N MET A 1 -4.26 -5.94 18.07
CA MET A 1 -5.39 -6.26 17.17
C MET A 1 -5.74 -5.01 16.38
N ALA A 2 -6.02 -5.15 15.08
CA ALA A 2 -6.45 -4.07 14.18
C ALA A 2 -7.64 -4.56 13.34
N GLN A 3 -8.35 -3.63 12.71
CA GLN A 3 -9.60 -3.88 11.99
C GLN A 3 -9.49 -3.34 10.56
N LEU A 4 -10.03 -4.08 9.59
CA LEU A 4 -10.21 -3.58 8.23
C LEU A 4 -11.53 -4.08 7.66
N ILE A 5 -12.06 -3.35 6.68
CA ILE A 5 -13.29 -3.71 5.97
C ILE A 5 -12.89 -4.41 4.68
N CYS A 6 -13.49 -5.57 4.42
CA CYS A 6 -13.28 -6.30 3.17
C CYS A 6 -13.79 -5.47 1.97
N GLY A 7 -12.96 -5.22 0.96
CA GLY A 7 -13.34 -4.52 -0.26
C GLY A 7 -14.34 -5.27 -1.14
N GLY A 8 -14.43 -6.59 -1.01
CA GLY A 8 -15.38 -7.43 -1.76
C GLY A 8 -16.76 -7.51 -1.09
N CYS A 9 -16.79 -8.02 0.14
CA CYS A 9 -18.03 -8.33 0.85
C CYS A 9 -18.32 -7.40 2.05
N ARG A 10 -17.56 -6.32 2.23
CA ARG A 10 -17.73 -5.31 3.31
C ARG A 10 -17.78 -5.85 4.75
N THR A 11 -17.39 -7.11 4.95
CA THR A 11 -17.25 -7.73 6.27
C THR A 11 -16.09 -7.11 7.03
N LEU A 12 -16.29 -6.86 8.31
CA LEU A 12 -15.26 -6.37 9.22
C LEU A 12 -14.35 -7.53 9.62
N LEU A 13 -13.09 -7.45 9.23
CA LEU A 13 -12.06 -8.45 9.47
C LEU A 13 -11.14 -7.97 10.58
N MET A 14 -10.99 -8.80 11.61
CA MET A 14 -9.97 -8.59 12.64
C MET A 14 -8.67 -9.25 12.23
N TYR A 15 -7.56 -8.54 12.42
CA TYR A 15 -6.23 -9.06 12.08
C TYR A 15 -5.18 -8.66 13.11
N ALA A 16 -4.07 -9.40 13.11
CA ALA A 16 -2.91 -9.10 13.95
C ALA A 16 -2.18 -7.87 13.41
N ARG A 17 -1.76 -6.94 14.28
CA ARG A 17 -0.92 -5.81 13.86
C ARG A 17 0.37 -6.37 13.26
N GLY A 18 0.70 -5.96 12.04
CA GLY A 18 1.83 -6.47 11.27
C GLY A 18 1.46 -7.43 10.14
N ALA A 19 0.20 -7.89 10.02
CA ALA A 19 -0.23 -8.56 8.80
C ALA A 19 -0.23 -7.54 7.64
N THR A 20 0.39 -7.89 6.51
CA THR A 20 0.40 -7.08 5.28
C THR A 20 -0.86 -7.30 4.44
N SER A 21 -1.47 -8.48 4.59
CA SER A 21 -2.68 -8.88 3.88
C SER A 21 -3.54 -9.77 4.76
N VAL A 22 -4.86 -9.65 4.59
CA VAL A 22 -5.88 -10.37 5.35
C VAL A 22 -6.85 -10.97 4.35
N ARG A 23 -6.95 -12.30 4.37
CA ARG A 23 -7.92 -13.01 3.52
C ARG A 23 -9.27 -13.02 4.21
N CYS A 24 -10.30 -12.59 3.50
CA CYS A 24 -11.66 -12.67 4.00
C CYS A 24 -12.12 -14.13 4.06
N SER A 25 -12.65 -14.58 5.19
CA SER A 25 -13.24 -15.92 5.32
C SER A 25 -14.56 -16.06 4.56
N CYS A 26 -15.33 -14.97 4.39
CA CYS A 26 -16.62 -15.02 3.71
C CYS A 26 -16.53 -15.06 2.17
N CYS A 27 -15.58 -14.34 1.58
CA CYS A 27 -15.50 -14.16 0.12
C CYS A 27 -14.12 -14.51 -0.47
N GLN A 28 -13.20 -15.07 0.34
CA GLN A 28 -11.81 -15.36 0.00
C GLN A 28 -10.97 -14.20 -0.57
N THR A 29 -11.52 -12.99 -0.66
CA THR A 29 -10.83 -11.79 -1.14
C THR A 29 -9.65 -11.45 -0.23
N VAL A 30 -8.48 -11.24 -0.83
CA VAL A 30 -7.29 -10.78 -0.12
C VAL A 30 -7.34 -9.26 -0.02
N ASN A 31 -7.42 -8.75 1.20
CA ASN A 31 -7.41 -7.32 1.49
C ASN A 31 -6.03 -6.92 1.98
N LEU A 32 -5.46 -5.86 1.42
CA LEU A 32 -4.21 -5.31 1.93
C LEU A 32 -4.52 -4.57 3.23
N ALA A 33 -3.81 -4.96 4.30
CA ALA A 33 -3.93 -4.26 5.56
C ALA A 33 -3.11 -2.97 5.49
N PRO A 34 -3.65 -1.83 5.95
CA PRO A 34 -2.85 -0.61 6.09
C PRO A 34 -1.74 -0.91 7.11
N ALA A 35 -0.49 -0.91 6.64
CA ALA A 35 0.66 -1.12 7.49
C ALA A 35 0.64 -0.04 8.57
N SER A 36 0.46 -0.45 9.82
CA SER A 36 0.34 0.46 10.96
C SER A 36 1.64 1.16 11.32
N ASN A 37 2.71 0.91 10.54
CA ASN A 37 3.95 1.63 10.69
C ASN A 37 3.82 2.93 9.91
N HIS A 38 3.83 4.03 10.66
CA HIS A 38 4.16 5.39 10.20
C HIS A 38 5.54 5.49 9.50
N GLN A 39 6.06 4.40 8.95
CA GLN A 39 7.24 4.41 8.11
C GLN A 39 6.85 5.08 6.79
N LEU A 40 7.37 6.28 6.61
CA LEU A 40 7.39 6.92 5.31
C LEU A 40 8.33 6.09 4.43
N ALA A 41 7.81 5.62 3.31
CA ALA A 41 8.62 5.01 2.26
C ALA A 41 8.97 6.07 1.22
N HIS A 42 10.10 5.85 0.55
CA HIS A 42 10.59 6.73 -0.49
C HIS A 42 10.46 6.02 -1.83
N ILE A 43 9.97 6.72 -2.85
CA ILE A 43 9.88 6.21 -4.22
C ILE A 43 10.40 7.26 -5.19
N ASN A 44 11.20 6.86 -6.17
CA ASN A 44 11.64 7.77 -7.21
C ASN A 44 10.58 7.86 -8.30
N CYS A 45 10.23 9.07 -8.70
CA CYS A 45 9.30 9.27 -9.80
C CYS A 45 9.88 8.73 -11.12
N GLY A 46 9.12 7.92 -11.85
CA GLY A 46 9.58 7.33 -13.12
C GLY A 46 9.87 8.32 -14.24
N ASN A 47 9.37 9.56 -14.16
CA ASN A 47 9.57 10.60 -15.18
C ASN A 47 10.66 11.61 -14.80
N CYS A 48 10.57 12.22 -13.61
CA CYS A 48 11.49 13.26 -13.18
C CYS A 48 12.58 12.80 -12.20
N ARG A 49 12.58 11.51 -11.81
CA ARG A 49 13.48 10.90 -10.81
C ARG A 49 13.50 11.56 -9.43
N THR A 50 12.57 12.47 -9.14
CA THR A 50 12.43 13.05 -7.81
C THR A 50 11.99 12.00 -6.80
N THR A 51 12.58 12.02 -5.62
CA THR A 51 12.18 11.15 -4.50
C THR A 51 10.92 11.71 -3.85
N LEU A 52 9.88 10.89 -3.81
CA LEU A 52 8.59 11.18 -3.20
C LEU A 52 8.47 10.38 -1.91
N MET A 53 8.12 11.06 -0.82
CA MET A 53 7.75 10.42 0.45
C MET A 53 6.28 10.07 0.43
N TYR A 54 5.93 8.83 0.80
CA TYR A 54 4.55 8.38 0.90
C TYR A 54 4.37 7.46 2.11
N PRO A 55 3.17 7.45 2.72
CA PRO A 55 2.88 6.52 3.80
C PRO A 55 2.84 5.08 3.26
N TYR A 56 3.50 4.17 3.97
CA TYR A 56 3.53 2.75 3.59
C TYR A 56 2.11 2.20 3.40
N GLY A 57 1.86 1.57 2.25
CA GLY A 57 0.56 1.00 1.89
C GLY A 57 -0.23 1.78 0.84
N ALA A 58 0.26 2.93 0.36
CA ALA A 58 -0.32 3.53 -0.84
C ALA A 58 0.03 2.67 -2.09
N PRO A 59 -0.95 2.29 -2.92
CA PRO A 59 -0.67 1.53 -4.15
C PRO A 59 0.01 2.40 -5.23
N SER A 60 -0.22 3.71 -5.20
CA SER A 60 0.30 4.66 -6.19
C SER A 60 0.61 6.01 -5.52
N VAL A 61 1.64 6.69 -6.03
CA VAL A 61 2.08 8.00 -5.54
C VAL A 61 2.13 8.97 -6.71
N LYS A 62 1.47 10.11 -6.58
CA LYS A 62 1.49 11.18 -7.58
C LYS A 62 2.66 12.11 -7.32
N CYS A 63 3.47 12.36 -8.34
CA CYS A 63 4.56 13.32 -8.24
C CYS A 63 4.01 14.75 -8.13
N ALA A 64 4.47 15.52 -7.14
CA ALA A 64 4.11 16.92 -6.99
C ALA A 64 4.76 17.84 -8.05
N ILE A 65 5.83 17.37 -8.71
CA ILE A 65 6.60 18.17 -9.68
C ILE A 65 6.03 18.02 -11.09
N CYS A 66 5.92 16.78 -11.59
CA CYS A 66 5.51 16.52 -12.97
C CYS A 66 4.10 15.90 -13.08
N HIS A 67 3.36 15.79 -11.97
CA HIS A 67 2.04 15.16 -11.89
C HIS A 67 1.96 13.69 -12.33
N TYR A 68 3.09 13.06 -12.64
CA TYR A 68 3.18 11.65 -13.05
C TYR A 68 2.83 10.71 -11.89
N ILE A 69 2.00 9.70 -12.17
CA ILE A 69 1.59 8.69 -11.19
C ILE A 69 2.57 7.52 -11.24
N THR A 70 3.26 7.27 -10.13
CA THR A 70 4.21 6.16 -9.99
C THR A 70 3.56 5.06 -9.15
N ASN A 71 3.53 3.82 -9.66
CA ASN A 71 2.96 2.68 -8.94
C ASN A 71 4.00 2.05 -8.00
N VAL A 72 3.65 1.90 -6.72
CA VAL A 72 4.58 1.42 -5.67
C VAL A 72 4.98 -0.03 -5.89
N ASN A 73 4.10 -0.84 -6.49
CA ASN A 73 4.38 -2.21 -6.90
C ASN A 73 5.48 -2.33 -7.98
N VAL A 74 5.83 -1.23 -8.68
CA VAL A 74 6.88 -1.23 -9.71
C VAL A 74 8.26 -0.89 -9.13
N SER A 75 8.35 -0.01 -8.15
CA SER A 75 9.64 0.48 -7.62
C SER A 75 10.25 -0.39 -6.52
N ASN A 76 9.51 -1.36 -5.99
CA ASN A 76 10.06 -2.41 -5.12
C ASN A 76 10.81 -3.51 -5.90
N ARG A 77 11.20 -3.25 -7.16
CA ARG A 77 11.93 -4.19 -8.04
C ARG A 77 13.38 -3.76 -8.29
N GLU A 78 13.86 -2.68 -7.67
CA GLU A 78 15.18 -2.08 -7.96
C GLU A 78 16.27 -2.47 -6.94
N ILE A 79 16.18 -3.66 -6.36
CA ILE A 79 17.29 -4.30 -5.63
C ILE A 79 17.55 -5.70 -6.20
N LEU A 80 18.21 -5.74 -7.34
CA LEU A 80 19.20 -6.79 -7.62
C LEU A 80 20.46 -6.11 -8.18
#